data_AF-A0A8J6I8E3-F1
#
_entry.id   AF-A0A8J6I8E3-F1
#
_cell.length_a   1.000
_cell.length_b   1.000
_cell.length_c   1.000
_cell.angle_alpha   90.00
_cell.angle_beta   90.00
_cell.angle_gamma   90.00
#
_symmetry.space_group_name_H-M   'P 1'
#
loop_
_entity.id
_entity.type
_entity.pdbx_description
1 polymer ?
#
loop_
_entity_poly.entity_id
_entity_poly.type
_entity_poly.pdbx_seq_one_letter_code
_entity_poly.pdbx_strand_id
1 'polypeptide(L)'
;MQAFTPETTPVALENEGIEVRAAEAGDMTVGFFRLKQGTDLGPALVGLPDDCCPCPHWGYMLEGRLLMRMPGGDQTYEAGQAFYWGPGHIPFALTDCAYVDFSPSAELAAVVKHITGG
;
A
#
# COMPACT_ATOMS: atom_id res chain seq x y z
N MET A 1 0.07 23.85 3.11
CA MET A 1 1.26 23.23 2.49
C MET A 1 2.01 22.52 3.58
N GLN A 2 2.23 21.22 3.44
CA GLN A 2 2.76 20.34 4.48
C GLN A 2 3.75 19.38 3.83
N ALA A 3 4.82 19.06 4.55
CA ALA A 3 5.76 18.00 4.18
C ALA A 3 5.54 16.80 5.10
N PHE A 4 5.81 15.60 4.57
CA PHE A 4 5.67 14.34 5.29
C PHE A 4 6.96 13.55 5.16
N THR A 5 7.45 13.02 6.28
CA THR A 5 8.53 12.04 6.31
C THR A 5 8.08 10.81 7.10
N PRO A 6 8.73 9.66 6.97
CA PRO A 6 8.45 8.50 7.83
C PRO A 6 8.52 8.86 9.32
N GLU A 7 9.46 9.70 9.74
CA GLU A 7 9.67 10.05 11.14
C GLU A 7 8.55 10.94 11.71
N THR A 8 7.97 11.82 10.89
CA THR A 8 6.91 12.74 11.31
C THR A 8 5.51 12.20 11.06
N THR A 9 5.38 11.08 10.34
CA THR A 9 4.08 10.49 9.99
C THR A 9 3.70 9.43 11.04
N PRO A 10 2.48 9.49 11.62
CA PRO A 10 2.04 8.53 12.62
C PRO A 10 2.02 7.08 12.09
N VAL A 11 2.30 6.12 12.97
CA VAL A 11 2.11 4.69 12.68
C VAL A 11 0.60 4.41 12.60
N ALA A 12 0.17 3.87 11.47
CA ALA A 12 -1.21 3.46 11.22
C ALA A 12 -1.40 1.95 11.44
N LEU A 13 -0.39 1.16 11.09
CA LEU A 13 -0.36 -0.29 11.29
C LEU A 13 1.08 -0.75 11.54
N GLU A 14 1.28 -1.59 12.55
CA GLU A 14 2.56 -2.25 12.79
C GLU A 14 2.29 -3.67 13.28
N ASN A 15 2.81 -4.64 12.53
CA ASN A 15 2.75 -6.07 12.87
C ASN A 15 4.00 -6.79 12.34
N GLU A 16 4.05 -8.11 12.48
CA GLU A 16 5.21 -8.88 12.04
C GLU A 16 5.39 -8.81 10.52
N GLY A 17 6.34 -7.97 10.08
CA GLY A 17 6.72 -7.83 8.67
C GLY A 17 6.02 -6.72 7.91
N ILE A 18 5.17 -5.92 8.56
CA ILE A 18 4.53 -4.73 7.98
C ILE A 18 4.68 -3.55 8.94
N GLU A 19 5.19 -2.43 8.43
CA GLU A 19 5.06 -1.11 9.05
C GLU A 19 4.40 -0.18 8.03
N VAL A 20 3.26 0.40 8.40
CA VAL A 20 2.56 1.42 7.63
C VAL A 20 2.42 2.68 8.46
N ARG A 21 2.87 3.80 7.90
CA ARG A 21 2.65 5.14 8.44
C ARG A 21 1.80 5.92 7.48
N ALA A 22 0.76 6.59 7.97
CA ALA A 22 -0.15 7.32 7.11
C ALA A 22 -0.65 8.61 7.75
N ALA A 23 -0.90 9.61 6.90
CA ALA A 23 -1.56 10.85 7.29
C ALA A 23 -2.36 11.43 6.13
N GLU A 24 -3.49 12.05 6.43
CA GLU A 24 -4.28 12.79 5.46
C GLU A 24 -3.58 14.09 5.04
N ALA A 25 -3.69 14.42 3.75
CA ALA A 25 -3.10 15.57 3.08
C ALA A 25 -4.11 16.13 2.06
N GLY A 26 -5.13 16.84 2.55
CA GLY A 26 -6.29 17.21 1.73
C GLY A 26 -7.16 15.99 1.44
N ASP A 27 -7.57 15.79 0.18
CA ASP A 27 -8.42 14.65 -0.22
C ASP A 27 -7.63 13.35 -0.44
N MET A 28 -6.32 13.37 -0.20
CA MET A 28 -5.41 12.24 -0.36
C MET A 28 -4.80 11.84 0.98
N THR A 29 -4.44 10.57 1.13
CA THR A 29 -3.60 10.05 2.20
C THR A 29 -2.20 9.80 1.66
N VAL A 30 -1.18 10.26 2.39
CA VAL A 30 0.22 9.89 2.15
C VAL A 30 0.53 8.67 3.01
N GLY A 31 0.97 7.58 2.38
CA GLY A 31 1.37 6.34 3.03
C GLY A 31 2.86 6.06 2.86
N PHE A 32 3.54 5.68 3.93
CA PHE A 32 4.88 5.09 3.89
C PHE A 32 4.80 3.65 4.35
N PHE A 33 5.26 2.75 3.49
CA PHE A 33 5.18 1.31 3.70
C PHE A 33 6.58 0.72 3.78
N ARG A 34 6.76 -0.19 4.75
CA ARG A 34 7.88 -1.14 4.79
C ARG A 34 7.33 -2.54 4.94
N LEU A 35 7.73 -3.42 4.03
CA LEU A 35 7.31 -4.82 4.02
C LEU A 35 8.55 -5.71 4.03
N LYS A 36 8.57 -6.71 4.92
CA LYS A 36 9.58 -7.77 4.87
C LYS A 36 9.34 -8.70 3.69
N GLN A 37 10.39 -9.35 3.22
CA GLN A 37 10.30 -10.40 2.21
C GLN A 37 9.28 -11.46 2.61
N GLY A 38 8.43 -11.85 1.65
CA GLY A 38 7.41 -12.87 1.83
C GLY A 38 6.10 -12.37 2.45
N THR A 39 6.03 -11.08 2.82
CA THR A 39 4.76 -10.46 3.22
C THR A 39 3.76 -10.51 2.07
N ASP A 40 2.64 -11.20 2.29
CA ASP A 40 1.49 -11.29 1.39
C ASP A 40 0.31 -10.54 2.01
N LEU A 41 -0.18 -9.50 1.33
CA LEU A 41 -1.33 -8.73 1.81
C LEU A 41 -2.67 -9.30 1.33
N GLY A 42 -2.67 -10.28 0.42
CA GLY A 42 -3.86 -10.92 -0.12
C GLY A 42 -4.86 -11.43 0.94
N PRO A 43 -4.41 -12.13 2.01
CA PRO A 43 -5.32 -12.61 3.05
C PRO A 43 -6.14 -11.51 3.73
N ALA A 44 -5.61 -10.29 3.87
CA ALA A 44 -6.33 -9.18 4.47
C ALA A 44 -7.41 -8.60 3.54
N LEU A 45 -7.28 -8.80 2.23
CA LEU A 45 -8.18 -8.24 1.22
C LEU A 45 -9.39 -9.14 0.94
N VAL A 46 -9.40 -10.38 1.45
CA VAL A 46 -10.53 -11.32 1.28
C VAL A 46 -11.83 -10.69 1.78
N GLY A 47 -12.86 -10.69 0.95
CA GLY A 47 -14.16 -10.08 1.21
C GLY A 47 -14.32 -8.65 0.66
N LEU A 48 -13.24 -8.02 0.17
CA LEU A 48 -13.36 -6.86 -0.72
C LEU A 48 -13.80 -7.30 -2.13
N PRO A 49 -14.20 -6.36 -3.00
CA PRO A 49 -14.50 -6.70 -4.40
C PRO A 49 -13.36 -7.49 -5.05
N ASP A 50 -13.70 -8.67 -5.58
CA ASP A 50 -12.77 -9.63 -6.19
C ASP A 50 -11.58 -10.06 -5.30
N ASP A 51 -11.73 -9.96 -3.97
CA ASP A 51 -10.67 -10.22 -2.98
C ASP A 51 -9.40 -9.37 -3.20
N CYS A 52 -9.56 -8.18 -3.80
CA CYS A 52 -8.49 -7.27 -4.18
C CYS A 52 -8.65 -5.89 -3.53
N CYS A 53 -7.59 -5.08 -3.55
CA CYS A 53 -7.69 -3.67 -3.15
C CYS A 53 -8.44 -2.87 -4.23
N PRO A 54 -9.59 -2.24 -3.92
CA PRO A 54 -10.32 -1.41 -4.88
C PRO A 54 -9.80 0.03 -4.96
N CYS A 55 -8.98 0.46 -4.00
CA CYS A 55 -8.45 1.83 -3.95
C CYS A 55 -7.33 1.99 -4.99
N PRO A 56 -7.28 3.06 -5.79
CA PRO A 56 -6.12 3.35 -6.63
C PRO A 56 -4.98 3.96 -5.81
N HIS A 57 -3.74 3.64 -6.20
CA HIS A 57 -2.52 4.15 -5.55
C HIS A 57 -1.57 4.74 -6.59
N TRP A 58 -0.98 5.89 -6.28
CA TRP A 58 0.14 6.49 -7.01
C TRP A 58 1.34 6.55 -6.09
N GLY A 59 2.55 6.38 -6.59
CA GLY A 59 3.68 6.44 -5.69
C GLY A 59 5.03 6.18 -6.31
N TYR A 60 5.98 5.87 -5.44
CA TYR A 60 7.36 5.62 -5.80
C TYR A 60 7.97 4.51 -4.94
N MET A 61 8.63 3.57 -5.59
CA MET A 61 9.39 2.51 -4.94
C MET A 61 10.72 3.06 -4.44
N LEU A 62 10.92 3.03 -3.13
CA LEU A 62 12.14 3.50 -2.47
C LEU A 62 13.21 2.40 -2.44
N GLU A 63 12.80 1.18 -2.10
CA GLU A 63 13.68 0.03 -1.89
C GLU A 63 13.03 -1.27 -2.35
N GLY A 64 13.84 -2.25 -2.73
CA GLY A 64 13.40 -3.63 -2.95
C GLY A 64 12.54 -3.84 -4.19
N ARG A 65 11.76 -4.93 -4.17
CA ARG A 65 10.90 -5.40 -5.25
C ARG A 65 9.54 -5.86 -4.73
N LEU A 66 8.48 -5.39 -5.36
CA LEU A 66 7.09 -5.66 -4.97
C LEU A 66 6.34 -6.22 -6.19
N LEU A 67 5.69 -7.36 -6.01
CA LEU A 67 4.80 -7.95 -7.00
C LEU A 67 3.38 -7.45 -6.76
N MET A 68 2.71 -6.98 -7.81
CA MET A 68 1.28 -6.72 -7.83
C MET A 68 0.61 -7.83 -8.63
N ARG A 69 -0.18 -8.67 -7.97
CA ARG A 69 -1.06 -9.61 -8.66
C ARG A 69 -2.30 -8.85 -9.13
N MET A 70 -2.67 -9.02 -10.38
CA MET A 70 -3.81 -8.31 -11.01
C MET A 70 -4.52 -9.23 -12.01
N PRO A 71 -5.81 -9.02 -12.30
CA PRO A 71 -6.55 -9.83 -13.28
C PRO A 71 -5.91 -9.88 -14.68
N GLY A 72 -5.20 -8.82 -15.07
CA GLY A 72 -4.48 -8.72 -16.35
C GLY A 72 -3.11 -9.40 -16.38
N GLY A 73 -2.71 -10.04 -15.29
CA GLY A 73 -1.38 -10.62 -15.09
C GLY A 73 -0.56 -9.87 -14.06
N ASP A 74 0.36 -10.59 -13.42
CA ASP A 74 1.20 -10.03 -12.38
C ASP A 74 2.25 -9.07 -12.96
N GLN A 75 2.55 -8.01 -12.21
CA GLN A 75 3.59 -7.05 -12.56
C GLN A 75 4.50 -6.79 -11.36
N THR A 76 5.81 -6.78 -11.58
CA THR A 76 6.80 -6.42 -10.56
C THR A 76 7.22 -4.96 -10.68
N TYR A 77 7.33 -4.29 -9.54
CA TYR A 77 7.86 -2.94 -9.38
C TYR A 77 9.12 -2.98 -8.53
N GLU A 78 10.09 -2.12 -8.83
CA GLU A 78 11.40 -2.10 -8.17
C GLU A 78 11.84 -0.68 -7.82
N ALA A 79 12.79 -0.59 -6.87
CA ALA A 79 13.36 0.68 -6.41
C ALA A 79 13.75 1.61 -7.58
N GLY A 80 13.36 2.87 -7.48
CA GLY A 80 13.62 3.87 -8.51
C GLY A 80 12.45 4.09 -9.50
N GLN A 81 11.35 3.35 -9.36
CA GLN A 81 10.19 3.47 -10.23
C GLN A 81 9.06 4.27 -9.57
N ALA A 82 8.50 5.21 -10.32
CA ALA A 82 7.15 5.72 -10.05
C ALA A 82 6.11 4.72 -10.54
N PHE A 83 4.95 4.67 -9.89
CA PHE A 83 3.88 3.75 -10.25
C PHE A 83 2.49 4.37 -10.19
N TYR A 84 1.59 3.71 -10.90
CA TYR A 84 0.15 3.79 -10.71
C TYR A 84 -0.38 2.36 -10.61
N TRP A 85 -1.03 2.03 -9.49
CA TRP A 85 -1.71 0.77 -9.27
C TRP A 85 -3.21 1.04 -9.28
N GLY A 86 -3.88 0.62 -10.35
CA GLY A 86 -5.33 0.73 -10.45
C GLY A 86 -6.06 -0.22 -9.50
N PRO A 87 -7.38 -0.08 -9.37
CA PRO A 87 -8.22 -1.01 -8.61
C PRO A 87 -8.01 -2.46 -9.05
N GLY A 88 -8.09 -3.40 -8.10
CA GLY A 88 -7.97 -4.82 -8.38
C GLY A 88 -6.55 -5.38 -8.24
N HIS A 89 -5.71 -4.79 -7.39
CA HIS A 89 -4.34 -5.27 -7.15
C HIS A 89 -4.18 -5.95 -5.78
N ILE A 90 -3.23 -6.88 -5.71
CA ILE A 90 -2.84 -7.60 -4.49
C ILE A 90 -1.31 -7.53 -4.32
N PRO A 91 -0.80 -6.79 -3.31
CA PRO A 91 0.64 -6.66 -3.07
C PRO A 91 1.29 -7.92 -2.46
N PHE A 92 2.46 -8.29 -2.97
CA PHE A 92 3.33 -9.34 -2.41
C PHE A 92 4.81 -8.92 -2.45
N ALA A 93 5.47 -8.90 -1.29
CA ALA A 93 6.86 -8.47 -1.15
C ALA A 93 7.85 -9.57 -1.60
N LEU A 94 8.48 -9.40 -2.77
CA LEU A 94 9.48 -10.35 -3.29
C LEU A 94 10.81 -10.26 -2.53
N THR A 95 11.14 -9.07 -2.01
CA THR A 95 12.26 -8.78 -1.12
C THR A 95 11.76 -7.91 0.02
N ASP A 96 12.60 -7.65 1.02
CA ASP A 96 12.40 -6.47 1.87
C ASP A 96 12.27 -5.26 0.95
N CYS A 97 11.22 -4.47 1.15
CA CYS A 97 10.90 -3.36 0.25
C CYS A 97 10.26 -2.20 1.01
N ALA A 98 10.38 -1.01 0.45
CA ALA A 98 9.77 0.20 0.96
C ALA A 98 9.26 1.06 -0.18
N TYR A 99 8.12 1.72 0.04
CA TYR A 99 7.54 2.65 -0.91
C TYR A 99 6.78 3.76 -0.20
N VAL A 100 6.61 4.88 -0.92
CA VAL A 100 5.65 5.91 -0.57
C VAL A 100 4.53 5.85 -1.58
N ASP A 101 3.29 5.94 -1.11
CA ASP A 101 2.12 6.04 -1.97
C ASP A 101 1.18 7.18 -1.55
N PHE A 102 0.26 7.47 -2.45
CA PHE A 102 -0.78 8.47 -2.35
C PHE A 102 -2.08 7.81 -2.81
N SER A 103 -3.11 7.89 -1.99
CA SER A 103 -4.41 7.25 -2.24
C SER A 103 -5.55 8.20 -1.89
N PRO A 104 -6.71 8.16 -2.58
CA PRO A 104 -7.86 8.98 -2.19
C PRO A 104 -8.32 8.59 -0.79
N SER A 105 -8.41 9.56 0.13
CA SER A 105 -8.63 9.26 1.57
C SER A 105 -9.92 8.50 1.82
N ALA A 106 -11.00 8.85 1.10
CA ALA A 106 -12.30 8.21 1.25
C ALA A 106 -12.30 6.74 0.80
N GLU A 107 -11.61 6.43 -0.29
CA GLU A 107 -11.50 5.06 -0.81
C GLU A 107 -10.59 4.21 0.07
N LEU A 108 -9.44 4.77 0.49
CA LEU A 108 -8.53 4.09 1.39
C LEU A 108 -9.18 3.80 2.75
N ALA A 109 -9.98 4.73 3.30
CA ALA A 109 -10.67 4.54 4.56
C ALA A 109 -11.63 3.34 4.53
N ALA A 110 -12.29 3.06 3.39
CA ALA A 110 -13.14 1.90 3.23
C ALA A 110 -12.33 0.58 3.28
N VAL A 111 -11.16 0.56 2.64
CA VAL A 111 -10.24 -0.59 2.67
C VAL A 111 -9.69 -0.80 4.09
N VAL A 112 -9.23 0.27 4.74
CA VAL A 112 -8.70 0.22 6.12
C VAL A 112 -9.76 -0.27 7.09
N LYS A 113 -11.01 0.19 6.95
CA LYS A 113 -12.12 -0.29 7.78
C LYS A 113 -12.33 -1.80 7.63
N HIS A 114 -12.27 -2.33 6.41
CA HIS A 114 -12.40 -3.76 6.15
C HIS A 114 -11.28 -4.56 6.82
N ILE A 115 -10.01 -4.21 6.57
CA ILE A 115 -8.86 -4.99 7.06
C ILE A 115 -8.70 -4.93 8.58
N THR A 116 -9.29 -3.93 9.24
CA THR A 116 -9.28 -3.78 10.71
C THR A 116 -10.51 -4.39 11.38
N GLY A 117 -11.40 -5.05 10.61
CA GLY A 117 -12.58 -5.76 11.14
C GLY A 117 -13.74 -4.85 11.56
N GLY A 118 -13.89 -3.70 10.90
CA GLY A 118 -14.98 -2.75 11.15
C GLY A 118 -16.34 -3.14 10.56
#